data_AF-A0A2W1BHF7-F1
#
_entry.id   AF-A0A2W1BHF7-F1
#
_cell.length_a   1.000
_cell.length_b   1.000
_cell.length_c   1.000
_cell.angle_alpha   90.00
_cell.angle_beta   90.00
_cell.angle_gamma   90.00
#
_symmetry.space_group_name_H-M   'P 1'
#
loop_
_entity.id
_entity.type
_entity.pdbx_description
1 polymer ?
#
loop_
_entity_poly.entity_id
_entity_poly.type
_entity_poly.pdbx_seq_one_letter_code
_entity_poly.pdbx_strand_id
1 'polypeptide(L)'
;MPYILIRGNLASYGHKNPWRVLVSGLKAGDIEQLKRFACGGYCDDSTIVYLQHPCVILSALEVLGYKVVASSSTAVKQDYNEYMWTMRKEFSEPEPSIIVEQDNINNFSKEAMHLGNYQHQTKDDEV
;
A
#
# COMPACT_ATOMS: atom_id res chain seq x y z
N MET A 1 0.10 0.07 -1.34
CA MET A 1 1.23 0.95 -1.62
C MET A 1 1.98 1.20 -0.31
N PRO A 2 3.28 0.92 -0.23
CA PRO A 2 4.07 1.18 0.98
C PRO A 2 4.49 2.65 1.10
N TYR A 3 4.52 3.39 -0.01
CA TYR A 3 4.93 4.79 -0.07
C TYR A 3 3.75 5.74 -0.17
N ILE A 4 3.87 6.88 0.48
CA ILE A 4 3.00 8.04 0.35
C ILE A 4 3.83 9.29 0.08
N LEU A 5 3.23 10.25 -0.60
CA LEU A 5 3.85 11.53 -0.92
C LEU A 5 3.11 12.63 -0.16
N ILE A 6 3.88 13.50 0.49
CA ILE A 6 3.37 14.63 1.24
C ILE A 6 3.96 15.89 0.65
N ARG A 7 3.14 16.91 0.40
CA ARG A 7 3.58 18.26 0.00
C ARG A 7 2.96 19.29 0.93
N GLY A 8 3.74 20.24 1.42
CA GLY A 8 3.24 21.31 2.28
C GLY A 8 4.20 22.50 2.41
N ASN A 9 3.75 23.53 3.12
CA ASN A 9 4.50 24.74 3.40
C ASN A 9 4.89 24.85 4.88
N LEU A 10 6.10 25.35 5.18
CA LEU A 10 6.58 25.60 6.55
C LEU A 10 6.40 27.05 7.01
N ALA A 11 6.02 27.95 6.12
CA ALA A 11 5.68 29.34 6.45
C ALA A 11 4.23 29.67 6.06
N SER A 12 3.57 30.48 6.88
CA SER A 12 2.21 30.98 6.65
C SER A 12 2.23 32.12 5.64
N TYR A 13 1.67 31.92 4.45
CA TYR A 13 1.65 32.93 3.38
C TYR A 13 0.40 33.83 3.39
N GLY A 14 -0.19 34.09 4.57
CA GLY A 14 -1.14 35.19 4.74
C GLY A 14 -2.62 34.91 4.39
N HIS A 15 -3.09 33.66 4.50
CA HIS A 15 -4.51 33.32 4.32
C HIS A 15 -5.18 32.83 5.63
N LYS A 16 -6.52 32.94 5.71
CA LYS A 16 -7.36 32.48 6.84
C LYS A 16 -7.02 31.06 7.34
N ASN A 17 -6.56 30.18 6.45
CA ASN A 17 -5.96 28.89 6.78
C ASN A 17 -4.57 28.84 6.12
N PRO A 18 -3.49 29.08 6.87
CA PRO A 18 -2.18 29.27 6.26
C PRO A 18 -1.50 27.97 5.85
N TRP A 19 -1.97 26.83 6.35
CA TRP A 19 -1.37 25.53 6.15
C TRP A 19 -2.22 24.67 5.23
N ARG A 20 -1.58 24.13 4.19
CA ARG A 20 -2.17 23.14 3.29
C ARG A 20 -1.17 22.03 3.08
N VAL A 21 -1.54 20.83 3.51
CA VAL A 21 -0.73 19.63 3.36
C VAL A 21 -1.49 18.65 2.47
N LEU A 22 -0.92 18.37 1.32
CA LEU A 22 -1.43 17.38 0.38
C LEU A 22 -0.79 16.04 0.73
N VAL A 23 -1.60 14.99 0.87
CA VAL A 23 -1.12 13.62 1.11
C VAL A 23 -1.71 12.70 0.06
N SER A 24 -0.85 12.10 -0.76
CA SER A 24 -1.21 11.18 -1.84
C SER A 24 -0.88 9.74 -1.48
N GLY A 25 -1.77 8.81 -1.86
CA GLY A 25 -1.51 7.36 -1.77
C GLY A 25 -1.89 6.69 -0.45
N LEU A 26 -2.66 7.36 0.42
CA LEU A 26 -3.17 6.76 1.65
C LEU A 26 -4.13 5.61 1.37
N LYS A 27 -4.08 4.57 2.20
CA LYS A 27 -5.08 3.49 2.20
C LYS A 27 -6.33 3.95 2.94
N ALA A 28 -7.49 3.39 2.58
CA ALA A 28 -8.79 3.74 3.19
C ALA A 28 -8.79 3.68 4.74
N GLY A 29 -8.14 2.69 5.34
CA GLY A 29 -8.04 2.59 6.81
C GLY A 29 -7.23 3.72 7.44
N ASP A 30 -6.16 4.18 6.79
CA ASP A 30 -5.36 5.30 7.28
C ASP A 30 -6.13 6.63 7.09
N ILE A 31 -6.89 6.76 5.99
CA ILE A 31 -7.77 7.92 5.73
C ILE A 31 -8.78 8.07 6.87
N GLU A 32 -9.40 6.98 7.31
CA GLU A 32 -10.38 6.99 8.41
C GLU A 32 -9.76 7.55 9.70
N GLN A 33 -8.56 7.11 10.07
CA GLN A 33 -7.89 7.57 11.29
C GLN A 33 -7.50 9.05 11.23
N LEU A 34 -7.25 9.57 10.03
CA LEU A 34 -6.90 10.97 9.81
C LEU A 34 -8.13 11.90 9.68
N LYS A 35 -9.37 11.38 9.63
CA LYS A 35 -10.60 12.20 9.52
C LYS A 35 -10.80 13.21 10.64
N ARG A 36 -10.13 13.02 11.79
CA ARG A 36 -10.14 13.97 12.92
C ARG A 36 -9.52 15.33 12.56
N PHE A 37 -8.65 15.38 11.56
CA PHE A 37 -8.03 16.63 11.12
C PHE A 37 -8.94 17.38 10.15
N ALA A 38 -9.01 18.70 10.31
CA ALA A 38 -9.69 19.57 9.36
C ALA A 38 -9.16 19.31 7.93
N CYS A 39 -10.09 18.97 7.04
CA CYS A 39 -9.80 18.55 5.67
C CYS A 39 -10.41 19.55 4.69
N GLY A 40 -9.63 19.96 3.69
CA GLY A 40 -10.08 20.77 2.56
C GLY A 40 -10.75 19.95 1.44
N GLY A 41 -10.87 18.63 1.64
CA GLY A 41 -11.37 17.69 0.65
C GLY A 41 -10.25 17.03 -0.16
N TYR A 42 -10.65 16.34 -1.23
CA TYR A 42 -9.75 15.75 -2.21
C TYR A 42 -9.36 16.82 -3.25
N CYS A 43 -8.08 16.92 -3.60
CA CYS A 43 -7.65 17.75 -4.74
C CYS A 43 -7.60 16.97 -6.06
N ASP A 44 -7.52 15.64 -5.98
CA ASP A 44 -7.66 14.67 -7.06
C ASP A 44 -8.11 13.32 -6.47
N ASP A 45 -8.25 12.28 -7.30
CA ASP A 45 -8.75 10.95 -6.90
C ASP A 45 -7.89 10.24 -5.83
N SER A 46 -6.64 10.67 -5.63
CA SER A 46 -5.64 10.00 -4.80
C SER A 46 -5.07 10.85 -3.67
N THR A 47 -5.40 12.15 -3.64
CA THR A 47 -4.74 13.15 -2.80
C THR A 47 -5.72 13.92 -1.93
N ILE A 48 -5.50 13.87 -0.62
CA ILE A 48 -6.30 14.57 0.38
C ILE A 48 -5.58 15.82 0.83
N VAL A 49 -6.33 16.92 1.00
CA VAL A 49 -5.83 18.19 1.54
C VAL A 49 -6.16 18.30 3.01
N TYR A 50 -5.14 18.36 3.87
CA TYR A 50 -5.28 18.66 5.29
C TYR A 50 -4.94 20.12 5.57
N LEU A 51 -5.77 20.78 6.37
CA LEU A 51 -5.61 22.19 6.76
C LEU A 51 -4.83 22.31 8.07
N GLN A 52 -3.66 21.68 8.11
CA GLN A 52 -2.80 21.57 9.30
C GLN A 52 -1.33 21.80 8.95
N HIS A 53 -0.53 22.22 9.93
CA HIS A 53 0.92 22.38 9.73
C HIS A 53 1.57 21.02 9.36
N PRO A 54 2.57 20.97 8.45
CA PRO A 54 3.20 19.72 8.03
C PRO A 54 3.63 18.80 9.19
N CYS A 55 4.25 19.34 10.24
CA CYS A 55 4.68 18.54 11.39
C CYS A 55 3.54 17.79 12.09
N VAL A 56 2.32 18.34 12.12
CA VAL A 56 1.15 17.67 12.73
C VAL A 56 0.77 16.43 11.91
N ILE A 57 0.73 16.58 10.58
CA ILE A 57 0.37 15.48 9.68
C ILE A 57 1.47 14.43 9.64
N LEU A 58 2.75 14.82 9.55
CA LEU A 58 3.88 13.90 9.58
C LEU A 58 3.90 13.08 10.88
N SER A 59 3.70 13.72 12.04
CA SER A 59 3.65 13.02 13.33
C SER A 59 2.47 12.04 13.40
N ALA A 60 1.30 12.41 12.86
CA ALA A 60 0.17 11.50 12.81
C ALA A 60 0.45 10.29 11.92
N LEU A 61 1.12 10.49 10.79
CA LEU A 61 1.54 9.41 9.90
C LEU A 61 2.59 8.50 10.55
N GLU A 62 3.48 9.05 11.37
CA GLU A 62 4.42 8.26 12.19
C GLU A 62 3.71 7.34 13.18
N VAL A 63 2.66 7.82 13.85
CA VAL A 63 1.81 6.97 14.71
C VAL A 63 1.13 5.85 13.92
N LEU A 64 0.79 6.10 12.64
CA LEU A 64 0.29 5.08 11.73
C LEU A 64 1.38 4.13 11.20
N GLY A 65 2.64 4.31 11.59
CA GLY A 65 3.76 3.45 11.23
C GLY A 65 4.50 3.86 9.94
N TYR A 66 4.23 5.04 9.40
CA TYR A 66 5.02 5.60 8.30
C TYR A 66 6.31 6.22 8.82
N LYS A 67 7.41 6.10 8.09
CA LYS A 67 8.69 6.75 8.38
C LYS A 67 9.09 7.63 7.22
N VAL A 68 9.62 8.82 7.48
CA VAL A 68 10.21 9.66 6.41
C VAL A 68 11.44 8.95 5.86
N VAL A 69 11.48 8.78 4.53
CA VAL A 69 12.62 8.15 3.82
C VAL A 69 13.32 9.11 2.88
N ALA A 70 12.65 10.20 2.49
CA ALA A 70 13.24 11.27 1.71
C ALA A 70 12.51 12.59 1.98
N SER A 71 13.22 13.70 1.87
CA SER A 71 12.66 15.05 1.90
C SER A 71 13.31 15.93 0.84
N SER A 72 12.54 16.80 0.22
CA SER A 72 13.03 17.79 -0.74
C SER A 72 12.27 19.11 -0.60
N SER A 73 12.78 20.15 -1.25
CA SER A 73 12.11 21.45 -1.30
C SER A 73 12.29 22.09 -2.67
N THR A 74 11.27 22.81 -3.11
CA THR A 74 11.31 23.61 -4.34
C THR A 74 10.90 25.04 -4.01
N ALA A 75 11.71 26.01 -4.44
CA ALA A 75 11.33 27.41 -4.41
C ALA A 75 10.47 27.72 -5.63
N VAL A 76 9.22 28.15 -5.41
CA VAL A 76 8.26 28.42 -6.50
C VAL A 76 8.21 29.91 -6.84
N LYS A 77 8.28 30.78 -5.82
CA LYS A 77 8.38 32.25 -5.92
C LYS A 77 9.26 32.77 -4.78
N GLN A 78 9.70 34.03 -4.84
CA GLN A 78 10.34 34.68 -3.69
C GLN A 78 9.48 34.45 -2.45
N ASP A 79 10.09 33.84 -1.43
CA ASP A 79 9.52 33.42 -0.16
C ASP A 79 8.50 32.28 -0.18
N TYR A 80 8.01 31.82 -1.33
CA TYR A 80 7.09 30.67 -1.42
C TYR A 80 7.86 29.36 -1.63
N ASN A 81 8.27 28.76 -0.52
CA ASN A 81 8.89 27.45 -0.49
C ASN A 81 7.86 26.35 -0.24
N GLU A 82 7.92 25.31 -1.06
CA GLU A 82 7.18 24.08 -0.87
C GLU A 82 8.14 22.96 -0.51
N TYR A 83 7.72 22.14 0.43
CA TYR A 83 8.46 21.03 0.96
C TYR A 83 7.72 19.76 0.64
N MET A 84 8.48 18.72 0.30
CA MET A 84 7.96 17.40 0.00
C MET A 84 8.61 16.37 0.91
N TRP A 85 7.82 15.38 1.32
CA TRP A 85 8.29 14.23 2.07
C TRP A 85 7.75 12.97 1.42
N THR A 86 8.63 11.99 1.22
CA THR A 86 8.22 10.62 0.94
C THR A 86 8.26 9.88 2.25
N MET A 87 7.13 9.28 2.63
CA MET A 87 7.09 8.39 3.78
C MET A 87 6.77 6.96 3.34
N ARG A 88 7.34 6.00 4.07
CA ARG A 88 7.15 4.57 3.83
C ARG A 88 6.63 3.90 5.09
N LYS A 89 5.60 3.07 4.96
CA LYS A 89 5.19 2.12 5.99
C LYS A 89 5.81 0.76 5.69
N GLU A 90 6.26 0.05 6.73
CA GLU A 90 6.74 -1.32 6.56
C GLU A 90 5.62 -2.17 5.93
N PHE A 91 6.00 -2.90 4.88
CA PHE A 91 5.11 -3.77 4.14
C PHE A 91 5.73 -5.15 4.22
N SER A 92 5.05 -6.04 4.94
CA SER A 92 5.33 -7.47 4.85
C SER A 92 4.93 -7.90 3.44
N GLU A 93 5.90 -8.33 2.63
CA GLU A 93 5.56 -9.02 1.40
C GLU A 93 4.66 -10.21 1.74
N PRO A 94 3.55 -10.43 1.02
CA PRO A 94 2.79 -11.65 1.19
C PRO A 94 3.74 -12.82 0.90
N GLU A 95 3.79 -13.78 1.82
CA GLU A 95 4.54 -15.02 1.62
C GLU A 95 4.14 -15.62 0.27
N PRO A 96 5.10 -16.06 -0.57
CA PRO A 96 4.78 -16.69 -1.83
C PRO A 96 3.87 -17.87 -1.55
N SER A 97 2.66 -17.85 -2.11
CA SER A 97 1.72 -18.94 -1.98
C SER A 97 2.33 -20.18 -2.61
N ILE A 98 2.73 -21.16 -1.79
CA ILE A 98 3.18 -22.48 -2.22
C ILE A 98 1.94 -23.21 -2.78
N ILE A 99 1.52 -22.86 -4.00
CA ILE A 99 0.50 -23.60 -4.78
C ILE A 99 1.22 -24.37 -5.89
N VAL A 100 2.40 -24.91 -5.57
CA VAL A 100 3.15 -25.79 -6.47
C VAL A 100 3.54 -26.99 -5.62
N GLU A 101 2.66 -28.00 -5.57
CA GLU A 101 3.00 -29.43 -5.44
C GLU A 101 1.80 -30.31 -5.06
N GLN A 102 0.71 -29.77 -4.49
CA GLN A 102 -0.43 -30.62 -4.10
C GLN A 102 -1.20 -31.20 -5.33
N ASP A 103 -1.30 -30.45 -6.42
CA ASP A 103 -2.01 -30.89 -7.63
C ASP A 103 -1.23 -31.95 -8.42
N ASN A 104 0.11 -31.91 -8.36
CA ASN A 104 0.96 -32.89 -9.03
C ASN A 104 0.93 -34.25 -8.32
N ILE A 105 0.89 -34.27 -6.99
CA ILE A 105 0.81 -35.52 -6.22
C ILE A 105 -0.57 -36.19 -6.42
N ASN A 106 -1.64 -35.41 -6.46
CA ASN A 106 -3.00 -35.91 -6.67
C ASN A 106 -3.23 -36.46 -8.09
N ASN A 107 -2.54 -35.92 -9.10
CA ASN A 107 -2.63 -36.44 -10.47
C ASN A 107 -1.78 -37.70 -10.68
N PHE A 108 -0.56 -37.77 -10.12
CA PHE A 108 0.28 -38.98 -10.17
C PHE A 108 -0.37 -40.18 -9.47
N SER A 109 -1.01 -39.95 -8.33
CA SER A 109 -1.69 -41.01 -7.58
C SER A 109 -2.95 -41.52 -8.28
N LYS A 110 -3.65 -40.68 -9.05
CA LYS A 110 -4.79 -41.11 -9.89
C LYS A 110 -4.36 -41.89 -11.13
N GLU A 111 -3.27 -41.50 -11.80
CA GLU A 111 -2.74 -42.25 -12.96
C GLU A 111 -2.18 -43.62 -12.55
N ALA A 112 -1.50 -43.71 -11.40
CA ALA A 112 -1.00 -44.98 -10.87
C ALA A 112 -2.13 -45.96 -10.51
N MET A 113 -3.26 -45.47 -9.97
CA MET A 113 -4.44 -46.32 -9.71
C MET A 113 -5.16 -46.76 -10.99
N HIS A 114 -5.13 -45.97 -12.06
CA HIS A 114 -5.76 -46.33 -13.33
C HIS A 114 -4.97 -47.42 -14.09
N LEU A 115 -3.64 -47.43 -13.97
CA LEU A 115 -2.76 -48.44 -14.58
C LEU A 115 -2.83 -49.81 -13.87
N GLY A 116 -3.03 -49.83 -12.55
CA GLY A 116 -3.19 -51.06 -11.78
C GLY A 116 -4.46 -51.85 -12.11
N ASN A 117 -5.53 -51.18 -12.56
CA ASN A 117 -6.80 -51.84 -12.88
C ASN A 117 -6.82 -52.49 -14.27
N TYR A 118 -5.97 -52.07 -15.21
CA TYR A 118 -5.89 -52.72 -16.53
C TYR A 118 -5.13 -54.05 -16.52
N GLN A 119 -4.21 -54.25 -15.56
CA GLN A 119 -3.42 -55.48 -15.47
C GLN A 119 -4.17 -56.63 -14.78
N HIS A 120 -5.25 -56.35 -14.05
CA HIS A 120 -6.03 -57.38 -13.37
C HIS A 120 -7.17 -57.98 -14.22
N GLN A 121 -7.50 -57.36 -15.35
CA GLN A 121 -8.64 -57.73 -16.19
C GLN A 121 -8.27 -58.55 -17.43
N THR A 122 -6.98 -58.82 -17.64
CA THR A 122 -6.46 -59.56 -18.81
C THR A 122 -6.08 -61.02 -18.52
N LYS A 123 -6.35 -61.54 -17.31
CA LYS A 123 -5.95 -62.91 -16.91
C LYS A 123 -7.09 -63.91 -16.70
N ASP A 124 -8.36 -63.50 -16.81
CA ASP A 124 -9.49 -64.39 -16.50
C ASP A 124 -10.24 -64.92 -17.73
N ASP A 125 -9.73 -64.70 -18.96
CA ASP A 125 -10.38 -65.13 -20.22
C ASP A 125 -9.57 -66.16 -21.05
N GLU A 126 -8.64 -66.92 -20.44
CA GLU A 126 -8.03 -68.08 -21.11
C GLU A 126 -8.12 -69.38 -20.28
N VAL A 127 -8.98 -70.27 -20.80
CA VAL A 127 -9.15 -71.73 -20.59
C VAL A 127 -10.10 -72.19 -19.49
#